data_AF-A0A1V9YQU5-F1
#
_entry.id   AF-A0A1V9YQU5-F1
#
_cell.length_a   1.000
_cell.length_b   1.000
_cell.length_c   1.000
_cell.angle_alpha   90.00
_cell.angle_beta   90.00
_cell.angle_gamma   90.00
#
_symmetry.space_group_name_H-M   'P 1'
#
loop_
_entity.id
_entity.type
_entity.pdbx_description
1 polymer ?
#
loop_
_entity_poly.entity_id
_entity_poly.type
_entity_poly.pdbx_seq_one_letter_code
_entity_poly.pdbx_strand_id
1 'polypeptide(L)'
;MGNMHTAQQTSFKMYWSLASDLWAITTNSTVLGGSCLLRDSSNFAYSNATPTVALKQNATLAAPLSPGWIEFEREIGPFGAIDVQYLAPPRSLLTLHHDFMASLTALVLTNPEAQADYLALNVPPRRAPVPAALLARSDVEFVGGNVFCGDDSSPWPPANGLYMAFSFTNLCHATFAEVLQTVHYSPLFAFLSAGESRDLDAICALDAFQPSTCVRDHIHALSFLTTHNTSFAAIPTLAVAATADVRALKVGYVQFLRTATATTIARVPILDQDDAAWCFYGWHVLLGWAIGLREVVTLVGDHGRITAISAVSPNLNMVPDPNAIPQSFSFLVKYCVQYITLVLILVSGLLALSAMYHKGHMEARNLLCVNRIVGMTWLGRPFVLVRSLSAIWLLNTSPLTLVQVGVGTRFTSPPLAWYTTLLATSEMTWFVYVLNDLFSCITQQYTSLYASKSSNLTWLAAFVWTLRAPQTYVATVYRECSRIDMDAGVDCTSGSVAVGSATRLVTSLGLVVACSGLVYAAVCLCSHAPPPCYVRSPLLNAQSYYMLRLQGWRVGDVHYLDKTSAIMAGLLCVSWQGRTLVFDIKSWRILETPIAAHADDRLVHAIPLIH
;
A
#
# COMPACT_ATOMS: atom_id res chain seq x y z
N MET A 1 -5.54 8.95 -18.63
CA MET A 1 -6.69 8.03 -18.50
C MET A 1 -7.45 8.45 -17.26
N GLY A 2 -8.75 8.72 -17.40
CA GLY A 2 -9.58 9.36 -16.38
C GLY A 2 -10.27 10.65 -16.86
N ASN A 3 -9.90 11.19 -18.03
CA ASN A 3 -10.61 12.32 -18.62
C ASN A 3 -11.55 11.83 -19.73
N MET A 4 -12.75 12.38 -19.79
CA MET A 4 -13.71 12.12 -20.87
C MET A 4 -13.17 12.65 -22.20
N HIS A 5 -13.02 11.77 -23.21
CA HIS A 5 -12.43 12.12 -24.51
C HIS A 5 -13.49 12.42 -25.57
N THR A 6 -14.28 13.49 -25.43
CA THR A 6 -15.45 13.77 -26.29
C THR A 6 -15.17 13.81 -27.80
N ALA A 7 -13.94 14.17 -28.21
CA ALA A 7 -13.54 14.23 -29.62
C ALA A 7 -13.20 12.87 -30.27
N GLN A 8 -13.00 11.80 -29.48
CA GLN A 8 -12.59 10.47 -29.95
C GLN A 8 -13.62 9.39 -29.55
N GLN A 9 -14.85 9.78 -29.22
CA GLN A 9 -15.87 8.87 -28.72
C GLN A 9 -16.44 7.98 -29.83
N THR A 10 -16.39 6.67 -29.61
CA THR A 10 -16.99 5.68 -30.51
C THR A 10 -18.34 5.18 -30.01
N SER A 11 -18.57 5.20 -28.69
CA SER A 11 -19.77 4.66 -28.04
C SER A 11 -20.99 5.58 -28.05
N PHE A 12 -20.85 6.88 -28.34
CA PHE A 12 -21.96 7.85 -28.31
C PHE A 12 -23.07 7.58 -29.33
N LYS A 13 -22.81 6.72 -30.32
CA LYS A 13 -23.82 6.24 -31.27
C LYS A 13 -24.83 5.29 -30.62
N MET A 14 -24.49 4.67 -29.50
CA MET A 14 -25.30 3.62 -28.87
C MET A 14 -26.47 4.18 -28.09
N TYR A 15 -26.23 5.15 -27.21
CA TYR A 15 -27.25 5.68 -26.31
C TYR A 15 -27.39 7.21 -26.41
N TRP A 16 -28.62 7.68 -26.55
CA TRP A 16 -28.95 9.11 -26.54
C TRP A 16 -29.29 9.57 -25.12
N SER A 17 -28.44 10.43 -24.55
CA SER A 17 -28.54 10.83 -23.14
C SER A 17 -29.56 11.95 -22.88
N LEU A 18 -30.00 12.09 -21.62
CA LEU A 18 -30.84 13.21 -21.18
C LEU A 18 -30.17 14.58 -21.43
N ALA A 19 -28.84 14.65 -21.31
CA ALA A 19 -28.12 15.89 -21.63
C ALA A 19 -28.27 16.24 -23.13
N SER A 20 -28.24 15.23 -23.99
CA SER A 20 -28.48 15.38 -25.43
C SER A 20 -29.93 15.80 -25.71
N ASP A 21 -30.90 15.27 -24.98
CA ASP A 21 -32.31 15.71 -25.05
C ASP A 21 -32.47 17.20 -24.71
N LEU A 22 -31.91 17.63 -23.58
CA LEU A 22 -32.00 19.02 -23.13
C LEU A 22 -31.29 19.98 -24.10
N TRP A 23 -30.15 19.57 -24.67
CA TRP A 23 -29.46 20.33 -25.71
C TRP A 23 -30.30 20.44 -27.00
N ALA A 24 -30.93 19.34 -27.42
CA ALA A 24 -31.68 19.31 -28.65
C ALA A 24 -32.92 20.20 -28.58
N ILE A 25 -33.73 20.09 -27.52
CA ILE A 25 -34.98 20.87 -27.43
C ILE A 25 -34.74 22.39 -27.25
N THR A 26 -33.63 22.78 -26.62
CA THR A 26 -33.33 24.20 -26.33
C THR A 26 -32.83 24.95 -27.56
N THR A 27 -32.26 24.23 -28.53
CA THR A 27 -31.65 24.83 -29.71
C THR A 27 -32.60 24.73 -30.90
N ASN A 28 -33.05 25.88 -31.43
CA ASN A 28 -33.99 25.94 -32.56
C ASN A 28 -33.47 25.33 -33.87
N SER A 29 -32.17 25.04 -33.98
CA SER A 29 -31.57 24.44 -35.17
C SER A 29 -31.60 22.91 -35.19
N THR A 30 -32.05 22.26 -34.10
CA THR A 30 -32.15 20.79 -34.08
C THR A 30 -33.54 20.31 -34.50
N VAL A 31 -33.65 19.05 -34.90
CA VAL A 31 -34.91 18.36 -35.24
C VAL A 31 -35.90 18.36 -34.07
N LEU A 32 -35.42 18.52 -32.83
CA LEU A 32 -36.25 18.53 -31.63
C LEU A 32 -36.46 19.96 -31.07
N GLY A 33 -35.98 21.00 -31.76
CA GLY A 33 -36.02 22.39 -31.28
C GLY A 33 -37.43 22.86 -30.93
N GLY A 34 -37.59 23.45 -29.74
CA GLY A 34 -38.88 23.92 -29.24
C GLY A 34 -39.88 22.82 -28.85
N SER A 35 -39.46 21.56 -28.86
CA SER A 35 -40.30 20.42 -28.45
C SER A 35 -40.32 20.22 -26.93
N CYS A 36 -41.26 19.39 -26.46
CA CYS A 36 -41.42 19.04 -25.05
C CYS A 36 -40.94 17.60 -24.79
N LEU A 37 -40.28 17.34 -23.66
CA LEU A 37 -39.88 15.98 -23.25
C LEU A 37 -40.95 15.25 -22.43
N LEU A 38 -42.05 15.93 -22.06
CA LEU A 38 -43.17 15.30 -21.40
C LEU A 38 -43.96 14.47 -22.41
N ARG A 39 -44.06 13.16 -22.17
CA ARG A 39 -44.73 12.21 -23.08
C ARG A 39 -46.19 12.55 -23.36
N ASP A 40 -46.87 13.17 -22.39
CA ASP A 40 -48.28 13.56 -22.51
C ASP A 40 -48.50 14.91 -23.23
N SER A 41 -47.42 15.62 -23.57
CA SER A 41 -47.51 16.89 -24.30
C SER A 41 -47.92 16.66 -25.74
N SER A 42 -48.80 17.52 -26.26
CA SER A 42 -49.13 17.54 -27.69
C SER A 42 -47.94 17.88 -28.59
N ASN A 43 -46.85 18.41 -28.02
CA ASN A 43 -45.60 18.73 -28.71
C ASN A 43 -44.44 17.84 -28.23
N PHE A 44 -44.70 16.55 -27.95
CA PHE A 44 -43.67 15.63 -27.50
C PHE A 44 -42.58 15.44 -28.58
N ALA A 45 -41.31 15.57 -28.18
CA ALA A 45 -40.14 15.60 -29.05
C ALA A 45 -40.01 14.36 -29.95
N TYR A 46 -40.35 13.17 -29.44
CA TYR A 46 -40.22 11.91 -30.17
C TYR A 46 -41.54 11.41 -30.78
N SER A 47 -42.51 12.29 -31.00
CA SER A 47 -43.77 11.96 -31.69
C SER A 47 -43.55 11.64 -33.17
N ASN A 48 -42.71 12.42 -33.86
CA ASN A 48 -42.41 12.30 -35.29
C ASN A 48 -40.91 12.11 -35.60
N ALA A 49 -40.07 12.04 -34.58
CA ALA A 49 -38.62 11.90 -34.70
C ALA A 49 -38.13 10.78 -33.78
N THR A 50 -36.95 10.22 -34.09
CA THR A 50 -36.28 9.24 -33.25
C THR A 50 -34.90 9.77 -32.82
N PRO A 51 -34.32 9.24 -31.73
CA PRO A 51 -32.96 9.56 -31.35
C PRO A 51 -31.94 9.32 -32.48
N THR A 52 -32.16 8.29 -33.31
CA THR A 52 -31.33 8.00 -34.49
C THR A 52 -31.30 9.16 -35.49
N VAL A 53 -32.43 9.85 -35.71
CA VAL A 53 -32.49 11.03 -36.59
C VAL A 53 -31.69 12.18 -36.00
N ALA A 54 -31.80 12.41 -34.70
CA ALA A 54 -31.01 13.43 -34.00
C ALA A 54 -29.49 13.14 -34.07
N LEU A 55 -29.09 11.87 -33.91
CA LEU A 55 -27.71 11.40 -34.08
C LEU A 55 -27.18 11.59 -35.51
N LYS A 56 -28.03 11.44 -36.52
CA LYS A 56 -27.66 11.72 -37.92
C LYS A 56 -27.52 13.21 -38.18
N GLN A 57 -28.42 14.02 -37.62
CA GLN A 57 -28.38 15.47 -37.78
C GLN A 57 -27.13 16.11 -37.16
N ASN A 58 -26.73 15.66 -35.97
CA ASN A 58 -25.54 16.18 -35.28
C ASN A 58 -24.22 15.53 -35.75
N ALA A 59 -24.27 14.71 -36.81
CA ALA A 59 -23.14 13.98 -37.39
C ALA A 59 -22.44 12.98 -36.46
N THR A 60 -23.03 12.60 -35.32
CA THR A 60 -22.50 11.51 -34.48
C THR A 60 -22.65 10.15 -35.18
N LEU A 61 -23.72 9.97 -35.94
CA LEU A 61 -23.97 8.80 -36.78
C LEU A 61 -23.95 9.21 -38.25
N ALA A 62 -22.99 8.67 -39.02
CA ALA A 62 -22.89 8.94 -40.45
C ALA A 62 -24.12 8.41 -41.21
N ALA A 63 -24.55 9.16 -42.23
CA ALA A 63 -25.61 8.76 -43.16
C ALA A 63 -25.10 8.87 -44.61
N PRO A 64 -25.36 7.88 -45.49
CA PRO A 64 -26.07 6.62 -45.23
C PRO A 64 -25.30 5.68 -44.30
N LEU A 65 -26.01 4.75 -43.65
CA LEU A 65 -25.38 3.70 -42.85
C LEU A 65 -24.57 2.77 -43.77
N SER A 66 -23.39 2.37 -43.33
CA SER A 66 -22.61 1.34 -44.00
C SER A 66 -23.29 -0.03 -43.88
N PRO A 67 -22.98 -1.00 -44.76
CA PRO A 67 -23.55 -2.34 -44.69
C PRO A 67 -23.42 -2.98 -43.30
N GLY A 68 -22.26 -2.89 -42.66
CA GLY A 68 -22.05 -3.40 -41.30
C GLY A 68 -22.96 -2.73 -40.26
N TRP A 69 -23.22 -1.42 -40.39
CA TRP A 69 -24.16 -0.73 -39.50
C TRP A 69 -25.62 -1.08 -39.74
N ILE A 70 -26.01 -1.38 -40.99
CA ILE A 70 -27.35 -1.88 -41.31
C ILE A 70 -27.56 -3.25 -40.65
N GLU A 71 -26.57 -4.13 -40.74
CA GLU A 71 -26.60 -5.45 -40.10
C GLU A 71 -26.68 -5.33 -38.57
N PHE A 72 -25.90 -4.42 -37.99
CA PHE A 72 -25.89 -4.16 -36.55
C PHE A 72 -27.24 -3.64 -36.05
N GLU A 73 -27.82 -2.65 -36.74
CA GLU A 73 -29.14 -2.10 -36.41
C GLU A 73 -30.22 -3.18 -36.51
N ARG A 74 -30.10 -4.08 -37.51
CA ARG A 74 -31.03 -5.21 -37.66
C ARG A 74 -30.92 -6.21 -36.52
N GLU A 75 -29.71 -6.58 -36.09
CA GLU A 75 -29.50 -7.59 -35.05
C GLU A 75 -29.73 -7.10 -33.62
N ILE A 76 -29.42 -5.82 -33.33
CA ILE A 76 -29.46 -5.28 -31.96
C ILE A 76 -30.63 -4.32 -31.78
N GLY A 77 -30.81 -3.36 -32.68
CA GLY A 77 -31.83 -2.33 -32.58
C GLY A 77 -31.33 -0.95 -33.06
N PRO A 78 -32.20 0.07 -33.02
CA PRO A 78 -31.91 1.41 -33.51
C PRO A 78 -30.83 2.13 -32.67
N PHE A 79 -29.94 2.85 -33.34
CA PHE A 79 -28.92 3.68 -32.67
C PHE A 79 -29.55 4.79 -31.84
N GLY A 80 -28.95 5.08 -30.68
CA GLY A 80 -29.48 6.01 -29.69
C GLY A 80 -30.39 5.38 -28.65
N ALA A 81 -30.73 4.09 -28.79
CA ALA A 81 -31.55 3.32 -27.86
C ALA A 81 -30.88 1.98 -27.44
N ILE A 82 -29.55 1.91 -27.48
CA ILE A 82 -28.77 0.73 -27.14
C ILE A 82 -28.04 0.96 -25.82
N ASP A 83 -28.36 0.16 -24.82
CA ASP A 83 -27.71 0.18 -23.52
C ASP A 83 -26.40 -0.60 -23.55
N VAL A 84 -25.31 0.01 -23.07
CA VAL A 84 -24.01 -0.63 -22.93
C VAL A 84 -23.78 -0.94 -21.45
N GLN A 85 -23.81 -2.23 -21.09
CA GLN A 85 -23.70 -2.68 -19.71
C GLN A 85 -22.36 -3.37 -19.48
N TYR A 86 -21.59 -2.90 -18.49
CA TYR A 86 -20.37 -3.57 -18.06
C TYR A 86 -20.69 -4.91 -17.39
N LEU A 87 -19.94 -5.95 -17.78
CA LEU A 87 -20.06 -7.29 -17.22
C LEU A 87 -18.76 -7.65 -16.47
N ALA A 88 -18.88 -7.84 -15.16
CA ALA A 88 -17.76 -8.28 -14.33
C ALA A 88 -17.40 -9.76 -14.59
N PRO A 89 -16.13 -10.17 -14.42
CA PRO A 89 -15.75 -11.57 -14.47
C PRO A 89 -16.57 -12.42 -13.48
N PRO A 90 -17.01 -13.63 -13.86
CA PRO A 90 -17.72 -14.50 -12.93
C PRO A 90 -16.81 -14.91 -11.77
N ARG A 91 -17.39 -15.10 -10.58
CA ARG A 91 -16.63 -15.45 -9.37
C ARG A 91 -15.81 -16.73 -9.53
N SER A 92 -16.33 -17.72 -10.27
CA SER A 92 -15.64 -18.97 -10.59
C SER A 92 -14.33 -18.74 -11.35
N LEU A 93 -14.32 -17.84 -12.34
CA LEU A 93 -13.12 -17.45 -13.08
C LEU A 93 -12.09 -16.75 -12.17
N LEU A 94 -12.56 -15.87 -11.28
CA LEU A 94 -11.70 -15.18 -10.32
C LEU A 94 -11.07 -16.15 -9.30
N THR A 95 -11.86 -17.11 -8.79
CA THR A 95 -11.37 -18.16 -7.89
C THR A 95 -10.35 -19.06 -8.60
N LEU A 96 -10.62 -19.48 -9.83
CA LEU A 96 -9.68 -20.26 -10.65
C LEU A 96 -8.34 -19.53 -10.80
N HIS A 97 -8.37 -18.27 -11.19
CA HIS A 97 -7.16 -17.46 -11.34
C HIS A 97 -6.42 -17.27 -10.01
N HIS A 98 -7.14 -16.96 -8.92
CA HIS A 98 -6.57 -16.77 -7.59
C HIS A 98 -5.81 -18.01 -7.12
N ASP A 99 -6.45 -19.18 -7.20
CA ASP A 99 -5.87 -20.44 -6.70
C ASP A 99 -4.71 -20.90 -7.59
N PHE A 100 -4.82 -20.72 -8.90
CA PHE A 100 -3.70 -20.95 -9.82
C PHE A 100 -2.48 -20.09 -9.47
N MET A 101 -2.67 -18.77 -9.29
CA MET A 101 -1.58 -17.85 -8.97
C MET A 101 -0.99 -18.11 -7.58
N ALA A 102 -1.83 -18.47 -6.60
CA ALA A 102 -1.38 -18.86 -5.27
C ALA A 102 -0.49 -20.12 -5.34
N SER A 103 -0.93 -21.16 -6.04
CA SER A 103 -0.16 -22.39 -6.25
C SER A 103 1.16 -22.15 -6.98
N LEU A 104 1.13 -21.40 -8.09
CA LEU A 104 2.33 -21.11 -8.88
C LEU A 104 3.34 -20.28 -8.07
N THR A 105 2.87 -19.24 -7.38
CA THR A 105 3.74 -18.36 -6.59
C THR A 105 4.34 -19.12 -5.40
N ALA A 106 3.56 -19.96 -4.74
CA ALA A 106 4.07 -20.81 -3.66
C ALA A 106 5.14 -21.79 -4.16
N LEU A 107 4.90 -22.47 -5.29
CA LEU A 107 5.85 -23.41 -5.90
C LEU A 107 7.18 -22.71 -6.26
N VAL A 108 7.10 -21.62 -7.02
CA VAL A 108 8.28 -20.88 -7.52
C VAL A 108 9.06 -20.16 -6.42
N LEU A 109 8.43 -19.84 -5.28
CA LEU A 109 9.13 -19.23 -4.13
C LEU A 109 9.75 -20.25 -3.18
N THR A 110 9.26 -21.50 -3.16
CA THR A 110 9.71 -22.53 -2.21
C THR A 110 10.63 -23.56 -2.83
N ASN A 111 10.53 -23.80 -4.14
CA ASN A 111 11.36 -24.75 -4.87
C ASN A 111 12.27 -24.02 -5.89
N PRO A 112 13.59 -23.95 -5.64
CA PRO A 112 14.55 -23.33 -6.56
C PRO A 112 14.62 -23.99 -7.95
N GLU A 113 14.41 -25.30 -8.04
CA GLU A 113 14.41 -26.04 -9.31
C GLU A 113 13.18 -25.65 -10.14
N ALA A 114 11.99 -25.66 -9.53
CA ALA A 114 10.77 -25.19 -10.18
C ALA A 114 10.87 -23.72 -10.62
N GLN A 115 11.58 -22.88 -9.86
CA GLN A 115 11.85 -21.51 -10.25
C GLN A 115 12.74 -21.42 -11.50
N ALA A 116 13.81 -22.22 -11.57
CA ALA A 116 14.70 -22.26 -12.73
C ALA A 116 13.94 -22.76 -13.97
N ASP A 117 13.15 -23.82 -13.84
CA ASP A 117 12.35 -24.39 -14.93
C ASP A 117 11.29 -23.40 -15.43
N TYR A 118 10.62 -22.69 -14.53
CA TYR A 118 9.64 -21.65 -14.88
C TYR A 118 10.28 -20.50 -15.66
N LEU A 119 11.49 -20.07 -15.29
CA LEU A 119 12.22 -19.01 -16.00
C LEU A 119 12.81 -19.46 -17.33
N ALA A 120 13.02 -20.77 -17.51
CA ALA A 120 13.48 -21.34 -18.76
C ALA A 120 12.36 -21.45 -19.81
N LEU A 121 11.09 -21.24 -19.43
CA LEU A 121 9.97 -21.27 -20.36
C LEU A 121 10.09 -20.16 -21.41
N ASN A 122 10.22 -20.56 -22.68
CA ASN A 122 10.16 -19.63 -23.79
C ASN A 122 8.69 -19.32 -24.13
N VAL A 123 8.27 -18.08 -23.91
CA VAL A 123 6.91 -17.62 -24.25
C VAL A 123 7.03 -16.42 -25.17
N PRO A 124 6.73 -16.56 -26.48
CA PRO A 124 6.66 -15.43 -27.39
C PRO A 124 5.72 -14.36 -26.81
N PRO A 125 6.07 -13.06 -26.85
CA PRO A 125 5.32 -12.01 -26.14
C PRO A 125 3.99 -11.64 -26.82
N ARG A 126 3.79 -12.08 -28.06
CA ARG A 126 2.66 -11.74 -28.91
C ARG A 126 2.18 -12.97 -29.67
N ARG A 127 0.87 -13.14 -29.75
CA ARG A 127 0.18 -14.19 -30.52
C ARG A 127 -1.00 -13.55 -31.26
N ALA A 128 -1.32 -14.00 -32.47
CA ALA A 128 -2.46 -13.51 -33.24
C ALA A 128 -3.35 -14.68 -33.69
N PRO A 129 -4.03 -15.34 -32.75
CA PRO A 129 -4.83 -16.52 -33.06
C PRO A 129 -6.14 -16.15 -33.77
N VAL A 130 -6.56 -17.04 -34.66
CA VAL A 130 -7.84 -16.98 -35.37
C VAL A 130 -8.57 -18.31 -35.16
N PRO A 131 -9.88 -18.32 -34.85
CA PRO A 131 -10.63 -19.56 -34.67
C PRO A 131 -10.58 -20.45 -35.92
N ALA A 132 -10.54 -21.78 -35.74
CA ALA A 132 -10.40 -22.72 -36.85
C ALA A 132 -11.52 -22.55 -37.88
N ALA A 133 -12.75 -22.34 -37.42
CA ALA A 133 -13.93 -22.17 -38.28
C ALA A 133 -13.85 -20.94 -39.21
N LEU A 134 -13.19 -19.86 -38.77
CA LEU A 134 -13.00 -18.67 -39.60
C LEU A 134 -11.76 -18.78 -40.48
N LEU A 135 -10.69 -19.40 -39.96
CA LEU A 135 -9.46 -19.61 -40.72
C LEU A 135 -9.66 -20.56 -41.91
N ALA A 136 -10.57 -21.54 -41.77
CA ALA A 136 -10.92 -22.48 -42.85
C ALA A 136 -11.75 -21.84 -43.99
N ARG A 137 -12.28 -20.64 -43.80
CA ARG A 137 -13.10 -19.95 -44.81
C ARG A 137 -12.26 -19.03 -45.68
N SER A 138 -12.20 -19.35 -46.97
CA SER A 138 -11.53 -18.51 -47.99
C SER A 138 -12.48 -17.53 -48.69
N ASP A 139 -13.79 -17.63 -48.43
CA ASP A 139 -14.85 -16.82 -49.04
C ASP A 139 -15.18 -15.55 -48.26
N VAL A 140 -14.51 -15.32 -47.12
CA VAL A 140 -14.75 -14.19 -46.22
C VAL A 140 -13.50 -13.34 -46.03
N GLU A 141 -13.73 -12.05 -45.92
CA GLU A 141 -12.74 -11.07 -45.47
C GLU A 141 -13.26 -10.40 -44.20
N PHE A 142 -12.38 -10.12 -43.25
CA PHE A 142 -12.77 -9.25 -42.14
C PHE A 142 -12.75 -7.80 -42.62
N VAL A 143 -13.74 -7.01 -42.19
CA VAL A 143 -13.87 -5.57 -42.51
C VAL A 143 -14.08 -4.70 -41.27
N GLY A 144 -13.99 -5.28 -40.08
CA GLY A 144 -14.03 -4.56 -38.81
C GLY A 144 -14.10 -5.51 -37.61
N GLY A 145 -13.64 -5.06 -36.44
CA GLY A 145 -13.68 -5.81 -35.17
C GLY A 145 -14.11 -4.99 -33.96
N ASN A 146 -14.11 -3.66 -34.09
CA ASN A 146 -14.65 -2.77 -33.07
C ASN A 146 -16.17 -2.65 -33.24
N VAL A 147 -16.91 -3.18 -32.28
CA VAL A 147 -18.39 -3.14 -32.25
C VAL A 147 -18.96 -1.71 -32.32
N PHE A 148 -18.18 -0.70 -31.93
CA PHE A 148 -18.56 0.71 -32.01
C PHE A 148 -18.21 1.41 -33.33
N CYS A 149 -17.60 0.70 -34.28
CA CYS A 149 -17.16 1.27 -35.55
C CYS A 149 -17.80 0.65 -36.82
N GLY A 150 -18.33 -0.56 -36.75
CA GLY A 150 -18.95 -1.22 -37.90
C GLY A 150 -17.92 -1.82 -38.85
N ASP A 151 -18.21 -1.80 -40.14
CA ASP A 151 -17.36 -2.24 -41.26
C ASP A 151 -16.49 -1.10 -41.81
N ASP A 152 -15.74 -0.46 -40.91
CA ASP A 152 -14.97 0.75 -41.20
C ASP A 152 -13.52 0.50 -41.67
N SER A 153 -13.10 -0.76 -41.69
CA SER A 153 -11.71 -1.17 -41.89
C SER A 153 -11.51 -1.76 -43.29
N SER A 154 -10.28 -1.62 -43.81
CA SER A 154 -9.94 -2.20 -45.12
C SER A 154 -10.09 -3.72 -45.07
N PRO A 155 -10.65 -4.37 -46.09
CA PRO A 155 -10.80 -5.83 -46.11
C PRO A 155 -9.46 -6.56 -45.96
N TRP A 156 -9.38 -7.59 -45.11
CA TRP A 156 -8.22 -8.47 -45.03
C TRP A 156 -8.59 -9.95 -44.79
N PRO A 157 -7.77 -10.92 -45.24
CA PRO A 157 -8.09 -12.34 -45.13
C PRO A 157 -7.91 -12.86 -43.69
N PRO A 158 -8.63 -13.93 -43.29
CA PRO A 158 -8.48 -14.54 -41.96
C PRO A 158 -7.06 -14.96 -41.59
N ALA A 159 -6.22 -15.31 -42.57
CA ALA A 159 -4.82 -15.67 -42.35
C ALA A 159 -3.98 -14.53 -41.71
N ASN A 160 -4.44 -13.28 -41.75
CA ASN A 160 -3.72 -12.12 -41.21
C ASN A 160 -4.07 -11.82 -39.74
N GLY A 161 -4.99 -12.56 -39.12
CA GLY A 161 -5.46 -12.30 -37.76
C GLY A 161 -6.86 -11.68 -37.71
N LEU A 162 -7.42 -11.61 -36.50
CA LEU A 162 -8.68 -10.91 -36.24
C LEU A 162 -8.46 -9.39 -36.21
N TYR A 163 -9.50 -8.60 -36.54
CA TYR A 163 -9.50 -7.19 -36.20
C TYR A 163 -9.55 -6.99 -34.70
N MET A 164 -8.82 -5.97 -34.25
CA MET A 164 -8.80 -5.58 -32.84
C MET A 164 -10.21 -5.26 -32.37
N ALA A 165 -10.55 -5.77 -31.19
CA ALA A 165 -11.84 -5.50 -30.57
C ALA A 165 -11.95 -4.03 -30.10
N PHE A 166 -13.09 -3.67 -29.51
CA PHE A 166 -13.29 -2.32 -29.01
C PHE A 166 -12.29 -1.99 -27.88
N SER A 167 -11.83 -0.74 -27.86
CA SER A 167 -10.99 -0.19 -26.79
C SER A 167 -11.12 1.33 -26.80
N PHE A 168 -10.86 1.97 -25.67
CA PHE A 168 -10.77 3.43 -25.58
C PHE A 168 -9.55 3.99 -26.32
N THR A 169 -8.55 3.18 -26.65
CA THR A 169 -7.37 3.57 -27.43
C THR A 169 -7.54 3.38 -28.94
N ASN A 170 -8.63 2.74 -29.38
CA ASN A 170 -8.83 2.36 -30.77
C ASN A 170 -9.80 3.32 -31.43
N LEU A 171 -9.35 3.93 -32.53
CA LEU A 171 -10.13 4.86 -33.33
C LEU A 171 -10.83 4.10 -34.46
N CYS A 172 -12.03 4.57 -34.84
CA CYS A 172 -12.66 4.11 -36.08
C CYS A 172 -11.85 4.60 -37.30
N HIS A 173 -11.98 3.89 -38.42
CA HIS A 173 -11.25 4.06 -39.69
C HIS A 173 -9.75 3.81 -39.59
N ALA A 174 -9.31 3.07 -38.57
CA ALA A 174 -7.92 2.66 -38.39
C ALA A 174 -7.82 1.14 -38.27
N THR A 175 -6.89 0.56 -39.05
CA THR A 175 -6.68 -0.88 -39.13
C THR A 175 -5.77 -1.34 -37.99
N PHE A 176 -6.32 -2.12 -37.05
CA PHE A 176 -5.56 -2.73 -35.95
C PHE A 176 -5.81 -4.24 -35.90
N ALA A 177 -4.73 -5.02 -35.72
CA ALA A 177 -4.83 -6.47 -35.52
C ALA A 177 -5.02 -6.80 -34.04
N GLU A 178 -5.91 -7.74 -33.73
CA GLU A 178 -6.03 -8.28 -32.39
C GLU A 178 -4.78 -9.11 -32.06
N VAL A 179 -4.05 -8.69 -31.02
CA VAL A 179 -2.84 -9.37 -30.58
C VAL A 179 -2.97 -9.69 -29.10
N LEU A 180 -2.83 -10.97 -28.77
CA LEU A 180 -2.75 -11.44 -27.41
C LEU A 180 -1.36 -11.18 -26.83
N GLN A 181 -1.32 -10.50 -25.68
CA GLN A 181 -0.11 -10.34 -24.89
C GLN A 181 0.04 -11.52 -23.95
N THR A 182 1.15 -12.23 -24.07
CA THR A 182 1.42 -13.47 -23.34
C THR A 182 2.59 -13.28 -22.37
N VAL A 183 2.44 -13.84 -21.17
CA VAL A 183 3.46 -13.87 -20.12
C VAL A 183 3.72 -15.31 -19.70
N HIS A 184 4.82 -15.56 -18.97
CA HIS A 184 5.31 -16.90 -18.63
C HIS A 184 4.24 -17.85 -18.06
N TYR A 185 3.34 -17.36 -17.20
CA TYR A 185 2.29 -18.18 -16.59
C TYR A 185 1.03 -18.36 -17.47
N SER A 186 0.86 -17.56 -18.53
CA SER A 186 -0.34 -17.61 -19.37
C SER A 186 -0.56 -18.97 -20.05
N PRO A 187 0.44 -19.60 -20.72
CA PRO A 187 0.24 -20.91 -21.33
C PRO A 187 -0.03 -22.01 -20.28
N LEU A 188 0.56 -21.90 -19.08
CA LEU A 188 0.31 -22.83 -17.98
C LEU A 188 -1.15 -22.77 -17.53
N PHE A 189 -1.67 -21.55 -17.34
CA PHE A 189 -3.06 -21.31 -17.00
C PHE A 189 -4.01 -21.86 -18.07
N ALA A 190 -3.72 -21.59 -19.35
CA ALA A 190 -4.53 -22.06 -20.46
C ALA A 190 -4.57 -23.60 -20.56
N PHE A 191 -3.42 -24.28 -20.42
CA PHE A 191 -3.38 -25.75 -20.48
C PHE A 191 -4.07 -26.44 -19.32
N LEU A 192 -3.97 -25.88 -18.10
CA LEU A 192 -4.69 -26.42 -16.95
C LEU A 192 -6.21 -26.22 -17.08
N SER A 193 -6.63 -25.12 -17.72
CA SER A 193 -8.04 -24.75 -17.83
C SER A 193 -8.75 -25.37 -19.05
N ALA A 194 -8.03 -25.63 -20.14
CA ALA A 194 -8.56 -26.24 -21.36
C ALA A 194 -8.75 -27.77 -21.26
N GLY A 195 -8.15 -28.43 -20.26
CA GLY A 195 -8.27 -29.88 -20.05
C GLY A 195 -7.22 -30.74 -20.78
N GLU A 196 -7.56 -32.02 -21.01
CA GLU A 196 -6.61 -33.06 -21.43
C GLU A 196 -6.46 -33.25 -22.95
N SER A 197 -7.45 -32.83 -23.76
CA SER A 197 -7.32 -32.92 -25.23
C SER A 197 -6.39 -31.82 -25.74
N ARG A 198 -5.17 -32.21 -26.21
CA ARG A 198 -4.06 -31.28 -26.47
C ARG A 198 -3.40 -31.54 -27.82
N ASP A 199 -4.11 -31.26 -28.90
CA ASP A 199 -3.51 -31.21 -30.23
C ASP A 199 -2.68 -29.92 -30.37
N LEU A 200 -1.36 -30.04 -30.20
CA LEU A 200 -0.44 -28.92 -30.23
C LEU A 200 -0.27 -28.34 -31.63
N ASP A 201 -0.33 -29.19 -32.66
CA ASP A 201 -0.21 -28.77 -34.05
C ASP A 201 -1.43 -27.94 -34.45
N ALA A 202 -2.63 -28.37 -34.03
CA ALA A 202 -3.86 -27.60 -34.23
C ALA A 202 -3.81 -26.25 -33.51
N ILE A 203 -3.36 -26.18 -32.25
CA ILE A 203 -3.19 -24.91 -31.52
C ILE A 203 -2.24 -23.99 -32.28
N CYS A 204 -1.08 -24.50 -32.69
CA CYS A 204 -0.07 -23.71 -33.38
C CYS A 204 -0.51 -23.24 -34.77
N ALA A 205 -1.35 -24.01 -35.46
CA ALA A 205 -1.90 -23.65 -36.76
C ALA A 205 -2.86 -22.44 -36.71
N LEU A 206 -3.47 -22.16 -35.55
CA LEU A 206 -4.38 -21.02 -35.39
C LEU A 206 -3.66 -19.68 -35.25
N ASP A 207 -2.38 -19.66 -34.89
CA ASP A 207 -1.61 -18.42 -34.71
C ASP A 207 -1.13 -17.87 -36.06
N ALA A 208 -1.64 -16.71 -36.47
CA ALA A 208 -1.27 -16.07 -37.74
C ALA A 208 0.23 -15.75 -37.86
N PHE A 209 0.95 -15.62 -36.74
CA PHE A 209 2.41 -15.43 -36.76
C PHE A 209 3.20 -16.71 -37.06
N GLN A 210 2.58 -17.89 -36.90
CA GLN A 210 3.16 -19.22 -37.16
C GLN A 210 4.63 -19.38 -36.70
N PRO A 211 4.95 -19.18 -35.41
CA PRO A 211 6.34 -19.30 -34.95
C PRO A 211 6.82 -20.75 -35.07
N SER A 212 7.99 -20.96 -35.67
CA SER A 212 8.57 -22.30 -35.89
C SER A 212 8.85 -23.09 -34.61
N THR A 213 8.89 -22.42 -33.46
CA THR A 213 9.14 -23.01 -32.14
C THR A 213 7.86 -23.33 -31.37
N CYS A 214 6.68 -23.05 -31.93
CA CYS A 214 5.40 -23.11 -31.22
C CYS A 214 5.17 -24.42 -30.48
N VAL A 215 5.23 -25.55 -31.19
CA VAL A 215 4.98 -26.89 -30.61
C VAL A 215 6.00 -27.19 -29.50
N ARG A 216 7.28 -26.91 -29.75
CA ARG A 216 8.36 -27.11 -28.77
C ARG A 216 8.11 -26.29 -27.49
N ASP A 217 7.76 -25.02 -27.63
CA ASP A 217 7.53 -24.12 -26.50
C ASP A 217 6.32 -24.60 -25.65
N HIS A 218 5.26 -25.10 -26.30
CA HIS A 218 4.12 -25.72 -25.62
C HIS A 218 4.48 -27.04 -24.93
N ILE A 219 5.34 -27.88 -25.53
CA ILE A 219 5.87 -29.09 -24.89
C ILE A 219 6.61 -28.74 -23.59
N HIS A 220 7.43 -27.69 -23.58
CA HIS A 220 8.13 -27.24 -22.37
C HIS A 220 7.16 -26.77 -21.28
N ALA A 221 6.12 -26.00 -21.64
CA ALA A 221 5.08 -25.58 -20.70
C ALA A 221 4.31 -26.78 -20.12
N LEU A 222 4.01 -27.78 -20.95
CA LEU A 222 3.37 -29.02 -20.50
C LEU A 222 4.27 -29.85 -19.60
N SER A 223 5.57 -29.96 -19.93
CA SER A 223 6.58 -30.65 -19.13
C SER A 223 6.70 -30.05 -17.73
N PHE A 224 6.62 -28.72 -17.62
CA PHE A 224 6.58 -28.04 -16.33
C PHE A 224 5.34 -28.46 -15.51
N LEU A 225 4.16 -28.46 -16.14
CA LEU A 225 2.90 -28.85 -15.48
C LEU A 225 2.89 -30.31 -15.04
N THR A 226 3.44 -31.22 -15.85
CA THR A 226 3.51 -32.65 -15.49
C THR A 226 4.49 -32.89 -14.35
N THR A 227 5.64 -32.22 -14.36
CA THR A 227 6.67 -32.32 -13.31
C THR A 227 6.15 -31.83 -11.96
N HIS A 228 5.34 -30.77 -11.96
CA HIS A 228 4.81 -30.14 -10.74
C HIS A 228 3.30 -30.32 -10.53
N ASN A 229 2.71 -31.38 -11.10
CA ASN A 229 1.26 -31.61 -11.14
C ASN A 229 0.58 -31.55 -9.75
N THR A 230 1.25 -32.02 -8.70
CA THR A 230 0.73 -32.01 -7.32
C THR A 230 0.35 -30.61 -6.83
N SER A 231 1.04 -29.57 -7.31
CA SER A 231 0.75 -28.17 -6.93
C SER A 231 -0.53 -27.63 -7.58
N PHE A 232 -1.01 -28.28 -8.66
CA PHE A 232 -2.12 -27.82 -9.50
C PHE A 232 -3.33 -28.75 -9.50
N ALA A 233 -3.37 -29.76 -8.62
CA ALA A 233 -4.40 -30.81 -8.62
C ALA A 233 -5.85 -30.28 -8.52
N ALA A 234 -6.07 -29.15 -7.85
CA ALA A 234 -7.41 -28.55 -7.71
C ALA A 234 -7.87 -27.75 -8.95
N ILE A 235 -6.93 -27.27 -9.78
CA ILE A 235 -7.20 -26.31 -10.86
C ILE A 235 -8.16 -26.86 -11.93
N PRO A 236 -8.01 -28.11 -12.43
CA PRO A 236 -8.94 -28.64 -13.44
C PRO A 236 -10.40 -28.65 -12.98
N THR A 237 -10.65 -28.92 -11.69
CA THR A 237 -12.03 -28.94 -11.15
C THR A 237 -12.66 -27.55 -11.13
N LEU A 238 -11.87 -26.52 -10.76
CA LEU A 238 -12.30 -25.12 -10.80
C LEU A 238 -12.53 -24.65 -12.24
N ALA A 239 -11.73 -25.14 -13.20
CA ALA A 239 -11.86 -24.80 -14.60
C ALA A 239 -13.19 -25.27 -15.20
N VAL A 240 -13.71 -26.42 -14.79
CA VAL A 240 -15.04 -26.91 -15.22
C VAL A 240 -16.15 -25.95 -14.82
N ALA A 241 -16.14 -25.49 -13.55
CA ALA A 241 -17.12 -24.52 -13.07
C ALA A 241 -17.01 -23.17 -13.81
N ALA A 242 -15.79 -22.66 -13.99
CA ALA A 242 -15.54 -21.43 -14.73
C ALA A 242 -15.97 -21.54 -16.21
N THR A 243 -15.75 -22.70 -16.84
CA THR A 243 -16.18 -22.97 -18.22
C THR A 243 -17.69 -22.85 -18.37
N ALA A 244 -18.46 -23.45 -17.44
CA ALA A 244 -19.92 -23.40 -17.47
C ALA A 244 -20.44 -21.96 -17.34
N ASP A 245 -19.90 -21.21 -16.38
CA ASP A 245 -20.31 -19.83 -16.14
C ASP A 245 -19.97 -18.90 -17.31
N VAL A 246 -18.74 -19.00 -17.85
CA VAL A 246 -18.33 -18.17 -19.00
C VAL A 246 -19.16 -18.48 -20.25
N ARG A 247 -19.47 -19.76 -20.51
CA ARG A 247 -20.33 -20.15 -21.63
C ARG A 247 -21.75 -19.60 -21.47
N ALA A 248 -22.29 -19.57 -20.25
CA ALA A 248 -23.61 -19.01 -19.97
C ALA A 248 -23.69 -17.50 -20.30
N LEU A 249 -22.58 -16.77 -20.12
CA LEU A 249 -22.49 -15.34 -20.43
C LEU A 249 -22.37 -15.04 -21.94
N LYS A 250 -22.07 -16.05 -22.77
CA LYS A 250 -21.91 -15.95 -24.23
C LYS A 250 -20.92 -14.86 -24.66
N VAL A 251 -19.83 -14.71 -23.90
CA VAL A 251 -18.78 -13.73 -24.20
C VAL A 251 -18.03 -14.14 -25.46
N GLY A 252 -17.84 -13.20 -26.38
CA GLY A 252 -17.16 -13.45 -27.65
C GLY A 252 -16.46 -12.23 -28.23
N TYR A 253 -15.61 -12.46 -29.23
CA TYR A 253 -15.21 -11.41 -30.16
C TYR A 253 -16.34 -11.16 -31.17
N VAL A 254 -16.41 -9.91 -31.63
CA VAL A 254 -17.31 -9.49 -32.71
C VAL A 254 -16.45 -9.14 -33.90
N GLN A 255 -16.76 -9.68 -35.07
CA GLN A 255 -16.09 -9.37 -36.33
C GLN A 255 -17.14 -9.09 -37.40
N PHE A 256 -16.96 -8.04 -38.17
CA PHE A 256 -17.75 -7.79 -39.38
C PHE A 256 -17.08 -8.53 -40.53
N LEU A 257 -17.82 -9.48 -41.11
CA LEU A 257 -17.36 -10.28 -42.23
C LEU A 257 -17.96 -9.74 -43.52
N ARG A 258 -17.18 -9.75 -44.60
CA ARG A 258 -17.67 -9.45 -45.93
C ARG A 258 -17.45 -10.65 -46.83
N THR A 259 -18.51 -11.05 -47.51
CA THR A 259 -18.50 -12.00 -48.64
C THR A 259 -18.69 -11.24 -49.94
N ALA A 260 -18.66 -11.94 -51.08
CA ALA A 260 -18.92 -11.33 -52.38
C ALA A 260 -20.31 -10.66 -52.50
N THR A 261 -21.29 -11.07 -51.68
CA THR A 261 -22.68 -10.64 -51.81
C THR A 261 -23.22 -9.87 -50.61
N ALA A 262 -22.66 -10.07 -49.40
CA ALA A 262 -23.18 -9.47 -48.18
C ALA A 262 -22.10 -9.24 -47.11
N THR A 263 -22.34 -8.24 -46.26
CA THR A 263 -21.65 -8.06 -44.98
C THR A 263 -22.50 -8.70 -43.88
N THR A 264 -21.88 -9.41 -42.93
CA THR A 264 -22.55 -10.05 -41.79
C THR A 264 -21.75 -9.88 -40.51
N ILE A 265 -22.38 -10.11 -39.35
CA ILE A 265 -21.72 -10.04 -38.05
C ILE A 265 -21.40 -11.46 -37.57
N ALA A 266 -20.12 -11.77 -37.39
CA ALA A 266 -19.67 -12.99 -36.75
C ALA A 266 -19.45 -12.78 -35.25
N ARG A 267 -20.07 -13.64 -34.45
CA ARG A 267 -19.86 -13.74 -33.01
C ARG A 267 -18.97 -14.95 -32.77
N VAL A 268 -17.76 -14.72 -32.29
CA VAL A 268 -16.77 -15.75 -32.03
C VAL A 268 -16.77 -16.04 -30.53
N PRO A 269 -17.38 -17.15 -30.05
CA PRO A 269 -17.39 -17.48 -28.64
C PRO A 269 -15.96 -17.66 -28.14
N ILE A 270 -15.65 -17.18 -26.92
CA ILE A 270 -14.31 -17.35 -26.35
C ILE A 270 -14.03 -18.84 -26.04
N LEU A 271 -15.03 -19.57 -25.57
CA LEU A 271 -14.94 -21.00 -25.23
C LEU A 271 -15.91 -21.82 -26.09
N ASP A 272 -15.49 -22.11 -27.32
CA ASP A 272 -16.26 -22.93 -28.26
C ASP A 272 -16.22 -24.42 -27.89
N GLN A 273 -17.34 -25.13 -27.99
CA GLN A 273 -17.38 -26.57 -27.71
C GLN A 273 -16.79 -27.40 -28.84
N ASP A 274 -16.86 -26.88 -30.07
CA ASP A 274 -16.46 -27.60 -31.27
C ASP A 274 -15.01 -27.29 -31.70
N ASP A 275 -14.36 -26.32 -31.03
CA ASP A 275 -12.98 -25.90 -31.31
C ASP A 275 -12.13 -25.88 -30.02
N ALA A 276 -11.55 -27.04 -29.70
CA ALA A 276 -10.68 -27.22 -28.53
C ALA A 276 -9.36 -26.45 -28.65
N ALA A 277 -8.82 -26.31 -29.87
CA ALA A 277 -7.58 -25.56 -30.12
C ALA A 277 -7.80 -24.06 -29.89
N TRP A 278 -8.95 -23.52 -30.31
CA TRP A 278 -9.35 -22.15 -30.01
C TRP A 278 -9.57 -21.92 -28.51
N CYS A 279 -10.16 -22.88 -27.79
CA CYS A 279 -10.35 -22.76 -26.34
C CYS A 279 -9.04 -22.49 -25.58
N PHE A 280 -7.89 -23.00 -26.04
CA PHE A 280 -6.59 -22.66 -25.47
C PHE A 280 -6.34 -21.15 -25.48
N TYR A 281 -6.50 -20.50 -26.64
CA TYR A 281 -6.40 -19.05 -26.76
C TYR A 281 -7.54 -18.31 -26.06
N GLY A 282 -8.73 -18.92 -26.01
CA GLY A 282 -9.85 -18.44 -25.23
C GLY A 282 -9.50 -18.24 -23.75
N TRP A 283 -8.81 -19.20 -23.14
CA TRP A 283 -8.32 -19.07 -21.76
C TRP A 283 -7.27 -17.97 -21.57
N HIS A 284 -6.43 -17.69 -22.58
CA HIS A 284 -5.56 -16.51 -22.55
C HIS A 284 -6.36 -15.20 -22.57
N VAL A 285 -7.43 -15.14 -23.35
CA VAL A 285 -8.34 -13.99 -23.39
C VAL A 285 -9.05 -13.81 -22.04
N LEU A 286 -9.56 -14.90 -21.45
CA LEU A 286 -10.22 -14.89 -20.13
C LEU A 286 -9.28 -14.53 -18.99
N LEU A 287 -8.02 -14.95 -19.07
CA LEU A 287 -6.99 -14.54 -18.12
C LEU A 287 -6.87 -13.01 -18.13
N GLY A 288 -6.82 -12.39 -19.32
CA GLY A 288 -6.83 -10.94 -19.47
C GLY A 288 -8.05 -10.26 -18.85
N TRP A 289 -9.23 -10.87 -18.95
CA TRP A 289 -10.44 -10.36 -18.28
C TRP A 289 -10.37 -10.51 -16.75
N ALA A 290 -9.89 -11.65 -16.26
CA ALA A 290 -9.76 -11.92 -14.82
C ALA A 290 -8.78 -10.96 -14.11
N ILE A 291 -7.70 -10.55 -14.80
CA ILE A 291 -6.71 -9.61 -14.25
C ILE A 291 -7.00 -8.14 -14.57
N GLY A 292 -8.08 -7.84 -15.29
CA GLY A 292 -8.51 -6.47 -15.62
C GLY A 292 -7.75 -5.82 -16.79
N LEU A 293 -7.07 -6.59 -17.63
CA LEU A 293 -6.51 -6.12 -18.90
C LEU A 293 -7.55 -6.05 -20.02
N ARG A 294 -8.66 -6.75 -19.89
CA ARG A 294 -9.80 -6.72 -20.81
C ARG A 294 -11.08 -6.49 -20.04
N GLU A 295 -12.05 -5.90 -20.72
CA GLU A 295 -13.38 -5.63 -20.20
C GLU A 295 -14.40 -6.35 -21.08
N VAL A 296 -15.56 -6.65 -20.51
CA VAL A 296 -16.68 -7.23 -21.26
C VAL A 296 -17.86 -6.30 -21.13
N VAL A 297 -18.49 -5.99 -22.26
CA VAL A 297 -19.71 -5.19 -22.31
C VAL A 297 -20.80 -5.97 -23.02
N THR A 298 -22.02 -5.87 -22.51
CA THR A 298 -23.22 -6.36 -23.18
C THR A 298 -23.94 -5.17 -23.79
N LEU A 299 -24.05 -5.15 -25.12
CA LEU A 299 -24.90 -4.22 -25.84
C LEU A 299 -26.30 -4.81 -25.87
N VAL A 300 -27.28 -4.08 -25.34
CA VAL A 300 -28.69 -4.50 -25.28
C VAL A 300 -29.52 -3.47 -26.03
N GLY A 301 -30.18 -3.90 -27.09
CA GLY A 301 -31.14 -3.09 -27.82
C GLY A 301 -32.49 -3.80 -27.93
N ASP A 302 -33.41 -3.19 -28.67
CA ASP A 302 -34.79 -3.66 -28.79
C ASP A 302 -34.93 -5.03 -29.47
N HIS A 303 -34.05 -5.35 -30.44
CA HIS A 303 -34.12 -6.59 -31.21
C HIS A 303 -33.27 -7.71 -30.61
N GLY A 304 -32.19 -7.36 -29.91
CA GLY A 304 -31.22 -8.35 -29.49
C GLY A 304 -30.12 -7.81 -28.58
N ARG A 305 -29.16 -8.69 -28.31
CA ARG A 305 -28.00 -8.38 -27.47
C ARG A 305 -26.72 -9.02 -28.00
N ILE A 306 -25.59 -8.37 -27.77
CA ILE A 306 -24.26 -8.89 -28.06
C ILE A 306 -23.36 -8.68 -26.84
N THR A 307 -22.73 -9.75 -26.35
CA THR A 307 -21.74 -9.70 -25.27
C THR A 307 -20.34 -9.73 -25.88
N ALA A 308 -19.68 -8.58 -25.94
CA ALA A 308 -18.39 -8.41 -26.59
C ALA A 308 -17.27 -8.23 -25.57
N ILE A 309 -16.12 -8.86 -25.81
CA ILE A 309 -14.88 -8.60 -25.07
C ILE A 309 -14.06 -7.51 -25.75
N SER A 310 -13.41 -6.66 -24.95
CA SER A 310 -12.55 -5.56 -25.43
C SER A 310 -11.20 -6.08 -25.92
N ALA A 311 -10.45 -5.21 -26.60
CA ALA A 311 -9.02 -5.40 -26.81
C ALA A 311 -8.23 -5.26 -25.49
N VAL A 312 -6.95 -5.62 -25.50
CA VAL A 312 -6.06 -5.46 -24.34
C VAL A 312 -5.84 -3.98 -24.05
N SER A 313 -6.12 -3.57 -22.82
CA SER A 313 -5.78 -2.27 -22.27
C SER A 313 -4.50 -2.38 -21.43
N PRO A 314 -3.44 -1.61 -21.72
CA PRO A 314 -2.20 -1.70 -20.97
C PRO A 314 -2.38 -1.18 -19.54
N ASN A 315 -1.67 -1.78 -18.58
CA ASN A 315 -1.65 -1.32 -17.20
C ASN A 315 -1.12 0.13 -17.12
N LEU A 316 -1.78 0.95 -16.29
CA LEU A 316 -1.25 2.23 -15.87
C LEU A 316 -0.11 1.99 -14.87
N ASN A 317 1.12 2.26 -15.30
CA ASN A 317 2.26 2.26 -14.39
C ASN A 317 2.25 3.57 -13.59
N MET A 318 1.75 3.52 -12.37
CA MET A 318 1.84 4.64 -11.44
C MET A 318 3.06 4.44 -10.56
N VAL A 319 4.15 5.16 -10.86
CA VAL A 319 5.33 5.19 -10.00
C VAL A 319 4.95 5.97 -8.75
N PRO A 320 5.08 5.40 -7.53
CA PRO A 320 4.81 6.14 -6.30
C PRO A 320 5.65 7.41 -6.27
N ASP A 321 5.04 8.56 -6.01
CA ASP A 321 5.77 9.82 -5.86
C ASP A 321 6.74 9.70 -4.67
N PRO A 322 8.07 9.80 -4.89
CA PRO A 322 9.04 9.72 -3.80
C PRO A 322 8.81 10.78 -2.71
N ASN A 323 8.20 11.92 -3.06
CA ASN A 323 7.89 13.00 -2.13
C ASN A 323 6.59 12.76 -1.34
N ALA A 324 5.72 11.85 -1.79
CA ALA A 324 4.50 11.49 -1.07
C ALA A 324 4.78 10.64 0.18
N ILE A 325 5.98 10.07 0.32
CA ILE A 325 6.44 9.43 1.56
C ILE A 325 7.06 10.52 2.44
N PRO A 326 6.39 10.97 3.53
CA PRO A 326 6.89 12.08 4.34
C PRO A 326 8.12 11.64 5.14
N GLN A 327 9.32 11.77 4.56
CA GLN A 327 10.58 11.42 5.23
C GLN A 327 11.01 12.47 6.27
N SER A 328 10.50 13.70 6.17
CA SER A 328 10.90 14.83 6.99
C SER A 328 10.73 14.57 8.49
N PHE A 329 9.63 13.91 8.90
CA PHE A 329 9.37 13.60 10.29
C PHE A 329 10.34 12.54 10.85
N SER A 330 10.55 11.44 10.11
CA SER A 330 11.47 10.37 10.50
C SER A 330 12.92 10.87 10.61
N PHE A 331 13.36 11.73 9.68
CA PHE A 331 14.68 12.35 9.76
C PHE A 331 14.81 13.29 10.95
N LEU A 332 13.81 14.14 11.21
CA LEU A 332 13.82 15.03 12.37
C LEU A 332 13.97 14.23 13.67
N VAL A 333 13.15 13.20 13.87
CA VAL A 333 13.20 12.33 15.06
C VAL A 333 14.57 11.64 15.18
N LYS A 334 15.10 11.12 14.06
CA LYS A 334 16.44 10.52 14.03
C LYS A 334 17.52 11.52 14.47
N TYR A 335 17.53 12.73 13.95
CA TYR A 335 18.50 13.77 14.33
C TYR A 335 18.35 14.18 15.80
N CYS A 336 17.12 14.28 16.32
CA CYS A 336 16.87 14.52 17.74
C CYS A 336 17.47 13.41 18.60
N VAL A 337 17.24 12.14 18.25
CA VAL A 337 17.80 10.98 18.99
C VAL A 337 19.33 10.97 18.92
N GLN A 338 19.93 11.30 17.78
CA GLN A 338 21.38 11.42 17.62
C GLN A 338 21.96 12.54 18.49
N TYR A 339 21.37 13.73 18.46
CA TYR A 339 21.76 14.87 19.29
C TYR A 339 21.74 14.51 20.79
N ILE A 340 20.64 13.91 21.25
CA ILE A 340 20.50 13.46 22.64
C ILE A 340 21.60 12.48 23.02
N THR A 341 21.85 11.49 22.15
CA THR A 341 22.86 10.46 22.41
C THR A 341 24.26 11.08 22.50
N LEU A 342 24.59 12.03 21.61
CA LEU A 342 25.87 12.73 21.61
C LEU A 342 26.07 13.56 22.90
N VAL A 343 25.04 14.30 23.33
CA VAL A 343 25.10 15.06 24.60
C VAL A 343 25.27 14.12 25.80
N LEU A 344 24.53 13.00 25.87
CA LEU A 344 24.67 12.03 26.95
C LEU A 344 26.08 11.42 26.99
N ILE A 345 26.68 11.13 25.84
CA ILE A 345 28.08 10.66 25.74
C ILE A 345 29.05 11.72 26.25
N LEU A 346 28.91 12.97 25.80
CA LEU A 346 29.78 14.08 26.22
C LEU A 346 29.69 14.32 27.73
N VAL A 347 28.48 14.42 28.28
CA VAL A 347 28.29 14.63 29.72
C VAL A 347 28.81 13.43 30.52
N SER A 348 28.55 12.20 30.08
CA SER A 348 29.10 11.00 30.74
C SER A 348 30.63 10.98 30.72
N GLY A 349 31.25 11.43 29.61
CA GLY A 349 32.70 11.62 29.52
C GLY A 349 33.21 12.68 30.50
N LEU A 350 32.52 13.81 30.64
CA LEU A 350 32.84 14.84 31.64
C LEU A 350 32.72 14.31 33.06
N LEU A 351 31.71 13.50 33.36
CA LEU A 351 31.54 12.87 34.67
C LEU A 351 32.70 11.90 34.98
N ALA A 352 33.11 11.09 34.01
CA ALA A 352 34.25 10.17 34.17
C ALA A 352 35.56 10.93 34.42
N LEU A 353 35.83 11.99 33.64
CA LEU A 353 37.01 12.85 33.84
C LEU A 353 36.97 13.55 35.20
N SER A 354 35.81 14.07 35.61
CA SER A 354 35.62 14.71 36.91
C SER A 354 35.85 13.73 38.06
N ALA A 355 35.32 12.50 37.97
CA ALA A 355 35.52 11.45 38.96
C ALA A 355 37.00 11.08 39.11
N MET A 356 37.74 10.99 38.00
CA MET A 356 39.19 10.76 38.01
C MET A 356 39.96 11.92 38.63
N TYR A 357 39.63 13.16 38.25
CA TYR A 357 40.30 14.37 38.73
C TYR A 357 40.13 14.56 40.24
N HIS A 358 38.92 14.31 40.77
CA HIS A 358 38.62 14.39 42.20
C HIS A 358 38.99 13.12 42.99
N LYS A 359 39.74 12.19 42.39
CA LYS A 359 40.20 10.93 43.01
C LYS A 359 39.06 10.11 43.64
N GLY A 360 37.87 10.15 43.05
CA GLY A 360 36.70 9.42 43.55
C GLY A 360 36.01 10.00 44.79
N HIS A 361 36.35 11.22 45.25
CA HIS A 361 35.66 11.91 46.35
C HIS A 361 34.29 12.46 45.89
N MET A 362 33.35 11.56 45.59
CA MET A 362 32.00 11.87 45.14
C MET A 362 30.98 10.88 45.72
N GLU A 363 29.70 11.26 45.75
CA GLU A 363 28.62 10.33 46.10
C GLU A 363 28.34 9.38 44.92
N ALA A 364 29.04 8.24 44.87
CA ALA A 364 28.94 7.28 43.76
C ALA A 364 27.49 6.78 43.50
N ARG A 365 26.62 6.77 44.52
CA ARG A 365 25.20 6.40 44.36
C ARG A 365 24.40 7.38 43.51
N ASN A 366 24.82 8.65 43.44
CA ASN A 366 24.19 9.63 42.56
C ASN A 366 24.38 9.27 41.08
N LEU A 367 25.48 8.56 40.73
CA LEU A 367 25.74 8.13 39.35
C LEU A 367 24.69 7.14 38.80
N LEU A 368 24.00 6.41 39.66
CA LEU A 368 22.88 5.54 39.24
C LEU A 368 21.70 6.33 38.67
N CYS A 369 21.65 7.65 38.91
CA CYS A 369 20.62 8.55 38.42
C CYS A 369 21.10 9.39 37.22
N VAL A 370 22.24 9.07 36.59
CA VAL A 370 22.81 9.83 35.46
C VAL A 370 21.80 10.04 34.36
N ASN A 371 21.23 8.98 33.80
CA ASN A 371 20.29 9.10 32.68
C ASN A 371 19.10 10.00 33.07
N ARG A 372 18.51 9.76 34.23
CA ARG A 372 17.38 10.54 34.73
C ARG A 372 17.71 12.03 34.87
N ILE A 373 18.73 12.36 35.66
CA ILE A 373 19.07 13.74 36.02
C ILE A 373 19.67 14.49 34.82
N VAL A 374 20.65 13.89 34.13
CA VAL A 374 21.31 14.51 32.98
C VAL A 374 20.32 14.75 31.86
N GLY A 375 19.42 13.80 31.59
CA GLY A 375 18.41 13.96 30.54
C GLY A 375 17.52 15.17 30.75
N MET A 376 17.01 15.37 31.97
CA MET A 376 16.17 16.55 32.25
C MET A 376 16.95 17.86 32.28
N THR A 377 18.19 17.81 32.74
CA THR A 377 18.99 19.00 33.00
C THR A 377 19.67 19.54 31.74
N TRP A 378 20.25 18.65 30.93
CA TRP A 378 21.07 19.02 29.77
C TRP A 378 20.30 19.03 28.45
N LEU A 379 19.21 18.26 28.34
CA LEU A 379 18.41 18.18 27.12
C LEU A 379 17.05 18.85 27.30
N GLY A 380 16.45 18.69 28.48
CA GLY A 380 15.11 19.17 28.77
C GLY A 380 14.00 18.19 28.38
N ARG A 381 12.81 18.45 28.92
CA ARG A 381 11.63 17.58 28.80
C ARG A 381 11.24 17.24 27.36
N PRO A 382 11.18 18.20 26.39
CA PRO A 382 10.69 17.91 25.04
C PRO A 382 11.56 16.88 24.30
N PHE A 383 12.89 17.01 24.36
CA PHE A 383 13.81 16.09 23.70
C PHE A 383 13.75 14.68 24.31
N VAL A 384 13.69 14.59 25.65
CA VAL A 384 13.53 13.31 26.35
C VAL A 384 12.19 12.65 26.02
N LEU A 385 11.11 13.44 25.91
CA LEU A 385 9.80 12.96 25.47
C LEU A 385 9.88 12.38 24.05
N VAL A 386 10.45 13.12 23.09
CA VAL A 386 10.62 12.66 21.70
C VAL A 386 11.41 11.36 21.65
N ARG A 387 12.49 11.23 22.43
CA ARG A 387 13.26 10.00 22.53
C ARG A 387 12.39 8.83 23.01
N SER A 388 11.62 9.03 24.08
CA SER A 388 10.74 8.00 24.62
C SER A 388 9.64 7.58 23.63
N LEU A 389 9.04 8.55 22.92
CA LEU A 389 8.01 8.28 21.92
C LEU A 389 8.58 7.54 20.71
N SER A 390 9.79 7.87 20.27
CA SER A 390 10.45 7.15 19.19
C SER A 390 10.68 5.67 19.53
N ALA A 391 11.05 5.37 20.77
CA ALA A 391 11.20 3.99 21.24
C ALA A 391 9.85 3.28 21.32
N ILE A 392 8.80 3.94 21.81
CA ILE A 392 7.43 3.40 21.84
C ILE A 392 6.94 3.10 20.41
N TRP A 393 7.20 3.97 19.44
CA TRP A 393 6.85 3.71 18.04
C TRP A 393 7.59 2.49 17.51
N LEU A 394 8.92 2.43 17.68
CA LEU A 394 9.73 1.31 17.21
C LEU A 394 9.30 -0.03 17.82
N LEU A 395 8.93 -0.06 19.11
CA LEU A 395 8.42 -1.27 19.78
C LEU A 395 7.05 -1.71 19.26
N ASN A 396 6.27 -0.79 18.72
CA ASN A 396 4.91 -1.02 18.21
C ASN A 396 4.84 -1.01 16.68
N THR A 397 5.98 -1.09 16.00
CA THR A 397 6.09 -1.25 14.54
C THR A 397 7.00 -2.44 14.22
N SER A 398 6.58 -3.32 13.30
CA SER A 398 7.40 -4.44 12.84
C SER A 398 8.30 -4.06 11.66
N PRO A 399 9.56 -4.48 11.57
CA PRO A 399 10.34 -4.30 10.35
C PRO A 399 9.75 -5.15 9.22
N LEU A 400 9.37 -4.52 8.10
CA LEU A 400 8.92 -5.23 6.90
C LEU A 400 9.95 -4.99 5.79
N THR A 401 10.77 -6.01 5.50
CA THR A 401 11.79 -5.93 4.47
C THR A 401 11.36 -6.71 3.23
N LEU A 402 11.65 -6.15 2.06
CA LEU A 402 11.48 -6.85 0.80
C LEU A 402 12.75 -7.67 0.55
N VAL A 403 12.62 -9.00 0.56
CA VAL A 403 13.74 -9.92 0.32
C VAL A 403 13.55 -10.61 -1.02
N GLN A 404 14.65 -10.70 -1.75
CA GLN A 404 14.73 -11.42 -3.01
C GLN A 404 15.08 -12.89 -2.75
N VAL A 405 14.28 -13.81 -3.27
CA VAL A 405 14.50 -15.27 -3.25
C VAL A 405 14.67 -15.72 -4.69
N GLY A 406 15.92 -15.79 -5.14
CA GLY A 406 16.29 -15.97 -6.54
C GLY A 406 15.83 -14.76 -7.37
N VAL A 407 14.84 -14.92 -8.24
CA VAL A 407 14.23 -13.78 -8.98
C VAL A 407 12.91 -13.29 -8.36
N GLY A 408 12.31 -14.07 -7.47
CA GLY A 408 11.08 -13.69 -6.78
C GLY A 408 11.35 -12.69 -5.66
N THR A 409 10.37 -11.86 -5.34
CA THR A 409 10.43 -10.97 -4.17
C THR A 409 9.30 -11.29 -3.21
N ARG A 410 9.59 -11.26 -1.91
CA ARG A 410 8.59 -11.44 -0.86
C ARG A 410 8.86 -10.53 0.32
N PHE A 411 7.80 -10.14 1.01
CA PHE A 411 7.93 -9.49 2.30
C PHE A 411 8.36 -10.49 3.36
N THR A 412 9.32 -10.10 4.19
CA THR A 412 9.68 -10.83 5.40
C THR A 412 9.69 -9.87 6.58
N SER A 413 9.26 -10.37 7.73
CA SER A 413 9.26 -9.64 9.00
C SER A 413 10.02 -10.48 10.02
N PRO A 414 11.36 -10.35 10.09
CA PRO A 414 12.16 -11.11 11.04
C PRO A 414 11.78 -10.73 12.48
N PRO A 415 11.79 -11.69 13.42
CA PRO A 415 11.54 -11.39 14.82
C PRO A 415 12.62 -10.42 15.35
N LEU A 416 12.22 -9.47 16.19
CA LEU A 416 13.19 -8.59 16.84
C LEU A 416 14.08 -9.41 17.77
N ALA A 417 15.39 -9.16 17.71
CA ALA A 417 16.32 -9.77 18.64
C ALA A 417 16.00 -9.35 20.08
N TRP A 418 16.21 -10.26 21.04
CA TRP A 418 15.88 -9.99 22.44
C TRP A 418 16.68 -8.79 23.00
N TYR A 419 17.93 -8.59 22.55
CA TYR A 419 18.78 -7.49 23.01
C TYR A 419 18.36 -6.12 22.46
N THR A 420 17.86 -6.06 21.22
CA THR A 420 17.29 -4.80 20.67
C THR A 420 15.98 -4.46 21.36
N THR A 421 15.18 -5.47 21.71
CA THR A 421 13.96 -5.31 22.50
C THR A 421 14.28 -4.81 23.91
N LEU A 422 15.30 -5.38 24.57
CA LEU A 422 15.76 -4.96 25.89
C LEU A 422 16.23 -3.50 25.90
N LEU A 423 16.99 -3.10 24.88
CA LEU A 423 17.45 -1.73 24.70
C LEU A 423 16.28 -0.78 24.39
N ALA A 424 15.41 -1.11 23.44
CA ALA A 424 14.29 -0.24 23.07
C ALA A 424 13.29 -0.05 24.23
N THR A 425 13.06 -1.08 25.04
CA THR A 425 12.23 -0.96 26.25
C THR A 425 12.90 -0.16 27.36
N SER A 426 14.23 -0.11 27.43
CA SER A 426 14.92 0.80 28.36
C SER A 426 14.78 2.26 27.89
N GLU A 427 14.80 2.52 26.58
CA GLU A 427 14.54 3.84 26.01
C GLU A 427 13.08 4.32 26.22
N MET A 428 12.13 3.40 26.33
CA MET A 428 10.76 3.76 26.74
C MET A 428 10.69 4.36 28.16
N THR A 429 11.63 4.04 29.06
CA THR A 429 11.62 4.54 30.45
C THR A 429 11.89 6.04 30.57
N TRP A 430 12.42 6.68 29.52
CA TRP A 430 12.51 8.14 29.44
C TRP A 430 11.15 8.81 29.66
N PHE A 431 10.05 8.16 29.25
CA PHE A 431 8.71 8.67 29.50
C PHE A 431 8.36 8.66 31.00
N VAL A 432 8.75 7.61 31.74
CA VAL A 432 8.62 7.55 33.20
C VAL A 432 9.37 8.72 33.84
N TYR A 433 10.56 9.07 33.34
CA TYR A 433 11.33 10.19 33.89
C TYR A 433 10.61 11.52 33.68
N VAL A 434 9.98 11.73 32.52
CA VAL A 434 9.15 12.92 32.23
C VAL A 434 7.97 13.01 33.19
N LEU A 435 7.25 11.90 33.42
CA LEU A 435 6.13 11.88 34.37
C LEU A 435 6.60 12.18 35.80
N ASN A 436 7.68 11.54 36.25
CA ASN A 436 8.22 11.77 37.60
C ASN A 436 8.67 13.22 37.80
N ASP A 437 9.26 13.86 36.78
CA ASP A 437 9.64 15.27 36.85
C ASP A 437 8.42 16.21 36.87
N LEU A 438 7.42 15.96 36.03
CA LEU A 438 6.18 16.73 35.99
C LEU A 438 5.40 16.66 37.32
N PHE A 439 5.28 15.46 37.88
CA PHE A 439 4.53 15.22 39.12
C PHE A 439 5.37 15.38 40.38
N SER A 440 6.65 15.71 40.28
CA SER A 440 7.53 15.90 41.45
C SER A 440 7.09 17.06 42.35
N CYS A 441 6.44 18.09 41.81
CA CYS A 441 5.89 19.19 42.61
C CYS A 441 4.72 18.76 43.51
N ILE A 442 3.98 17.72 43.11
CA ILE A 442 2.86 17.14 43.85
C ILE A 442 3.36 16.04 44.77
N THR A 443 4.16 15.12 44.24
CA THR A 443 4.63 13.93 44.96
C THR A 443 5.80 14.22 45.91
N GLN A 444 6.51 15.33 45.71
CA GLN A 444 7.55 15.86 46.58
C GLN A 444 8.55 14.79 47.06
N GLN A 445 8.71 14.61 48.36
CA GLN A 445 9.68 13.69 48.95
C GLN A 445 9.40 12.22 48.57
N TYR A 446 8.14 11.86 48.28
CA TYR A 446 7.80 10.52 47.80
C TYR A 446 8.44 10.20 46.45
N THR A 447 8.75 11.21 45.61
CA THR A 447 9.43 11.03 44.31
C THR A 447 10.69 10.19 44.48
N SER A 448 11.51 10.49 45.48
CA SER A 448 12.76 9.76 45.78
C SER A 448 12.56 8.26 46.03
N LEU A 449 11.40 7.86 46.53
CA LEU A 449 11.08 6.49 46.94
C LEU A 449 10.50 5.66 45.79
N TYR A 450 9.60 6.23 44.98
CA TYR A 450 8.90 5.49 43.92
C TYR A 450 9.58 5.62 42.55
N ALA A 451 10.33 6.69 42.30
CA ALA A 451 10.76 7.02 40.92
C ALA A 451 11.65 5.94 40.31
N SER A 452 12.66 5.41 41.01
CA SER A 452 13.53 4.35 40.45
C SER A 452 12.80 3.00 40.36
N LYS A 453 11.90 2.71 41.31
CA LYS A 453 11.10 1.48 41.34
C LYS A 453 10.11 1.43 40.18
N SER A 454 9.40 2.53 39.91
CA SER A 454 8.46 2.66 38.79
C SER A 454 9.13 2.50 37.43
N SER A 455 10.31 3.08 37.21
CA SER A 455 11.04 2.91 35.96
C SER A 455 11.56 1.48 35.74
N ASN A 456 12.08 0.83 36.79
CA ASN A 456 12.52 -0.58 36.70
C ASN A 456 11.34 -1.53 36.45
N LEU A 457 10.21 -1.30 37.13
CA LEU A 457 8.98 -2.07 36.92
C LEU A 457 8.46 -1.90 35.49
N THR A 458 8.38 -0.66 35.02
CA THR A 458 7.93 -0.34 33.65
C THR A 458 8.83 -1.01 32.62
N TRP A 459 10.15 -0.93 32.80
CA TRP A 459 11.12 -1.56 31.91
C TRP A 459 10.93 -3.07 31.83
N LEU A 460 10.88 -3.75 32.99
CA LEU A 460 10.72 -5.20 33.03
C LEU A 460 9.37 -5.64 32.47
N ALA A 461 8.28 -4.94 32.83
CA ALA A 461 6.94 -5.24 32.34
C ALA A 461 6.84 -5.05 30.82
N ALA A 462 7.37 -3.94 30.28
CA ALA A 462 7.39 -3.67 28.84
C ALA A 462 8.25 -4.70 28.08
N PHE A 463 9.40 -5.08 28.64
CA PHE A 463 10.27 -6.10 28.06
C PHE A 463 9.59 -7.47 27.98
N VAL A 464 9.01 -7.94 29.09
CA VAL A 464 8.30 -9.23 29.13
C VAL A 464 7.08 -9.22 28.22
N TRP A 465 6.29 -8.13 28.21
CA TRP A 465 5.13 -8.00 27.34
C TRP A 465 5.51 -8.03 25.86
N THR A 466 6.57 -7.31 25.46
CA THR A 466 7.03 -7.29 24.07
C THR A 466 7.57 -8.64 23.61
N LEU A 467 8.25 -9.39 24.49
CA LEU A 467 8.72 -10.75 24.17
C LEU A 467 7.58 -11.77 24.05
N ARG A 468 6.57 -11.68 24.91
CA ARG A 468 5.44 -12.63 24.94
C ARG A 468 4.42 -12.36 23.84
N ALA A 469 4.24 -11.10 23.47
CA ALA A 469 3.34 -10.68 22.42
C ALA A 469 4.07 -9.69 21.51
N PRO A 470 4.95 -10.15 20.60
CA PRO A 470 5.63 -9.25 19.66
C PRO A 470 4.64 -8.59 18.71
N GLN A 471 4.97 -7.40 18.19
CA GLN A 471 4.16 -6.74 17.18
C GLN A 471 4.33 -7.42 15.82
N THR A 472 3.22 -7.78 15.19
CA THR A 472 3.17 -8.33 13.82
C THR A 472 2.61 -7.30 12.84
N TYR A 473 3.02 -7.41 11.58
CA TYR A 473 2.38 -6.66 10.50
C TYR A 473 1.07 -7.35 10.08
N VAL A 474 0.18 -6.58 9.47
CA VAL A 474 -1.03 -7.08 8.81
C VAL A 474 -1.02 -6.56 7.39
N ALA A 475 -1.03 -7.45 6.41
CA ALA A 475 -1.17 -7.10 4.99
C ALA A 475 -2.47 -7.71 4.46
N THR A 476 -3.34 -6.86 3.93
CA THR A 476 -4.62 -7.26 3.35
C THR A 476 -4.70 -6.76 1.92
N VAL A 477 -5.03 -7.65 0.99
CA VAL A 477 -5.29 -7.30 -0.41
C VAL A 477 -6.80 -7.30 -0.60
N TYR A 478 -7.37 -6.13 -0.87
CA TYR A 478 -8.77 -5.96 -1.21
C TYR A 478 -8.87 -4.85 -2.25
N ARG A 479 -9.65 -5.06 -3.30
CA ARG A 479 -9.82 -4.08 -4.37
C ARG A 479 -11.18 -3.43 -4.21
N GLU A 480 -11.18 -2.19 -3.73
CA GLU A 480 -12.37 -1.38 -3.58
C GLU A 480 -12.17 -0.06 -4.31
N CYS A 481 -13.12 0.29 -5.17
CA CYS A 481 -13.08 1.54 -5.94
C CYS A 481 -14.31 2.36 -5.62
N SER A 482 -14.11 3.59 -5.19
CA SER A 482 -15.16 4.60 -5.14
C SER A 482 -15.17 5.38 -6.45
N ARG A 483 -16.36 5.78 -6.90
CA ARG A 483 -16.54 6.53 -8.15
C ARG A 483 -16.58 8.01 -7.79
N ILE A 484 -15.75 8.81 -8.44
CA ILE A 484 -15.75 10.26 -8.33
C ILE A 484 -16.58 10.78 -9.51
N ASP A 485 -17.77 11.30 -9.20
CA ASP A 485 -18.72 11.87 -10.17
C ASP A 485 -19.11 10.95 -11.35
N MET A 486 -19.08 9.62 -11.18
CA MET A 486 -19.40 8.54 -12.16
C MET A 486 -18.64 8.56 -13.51
N ASP A 487 -18.41 9.74 -14.07
CA ASP A 487 -17.84 10.04 -15.39
C ASP A 487 -16.45 10.71 -15.29
N ALA A 488 -16.05 11.19 -14.10
CA ALA A 488 -14.81 11.95 -13.90
C ALA A 488 -13.62 11.12 -13.40
N GLY A 489 -13.86 10.02 -12.68
CA GLY A 489 -12.78 9.15 -12.23
C GLY A 489 -13.19 8.09 -11.22
N VAL A 490 -12.22 7.28 -10.83
CA VAL A 490 -12.35 6.28 -9.78
C VAL A 490 -11.17 6.40 -8.83
N ASP A 491 -11.43 6.32 -7.52
CA ASP A 491 -10.41 6.20 -6.48
C ASP A 491 -10.43 4.77 -5.94
N CYS A 492 -9.34 4.04 -6.20
CA CYS A 492 -9.23 2.61 -5.95
C CYS A 492 -8.17 2.30 -4.90
N THR A 493 -8.59 1.66 -3.82
CA THR A 493 -7.70 1.03 -2.84
C THR A 493 -7.53 -0.44 -3.20
N SER A 494 -6.29 -0.88 -3.49
CA SER A 494 -5.99 -2.27 -3.88
C SER A 494 -5.51 -3.16 -2.71
N GLY A 495 -5.18 -2.56 -1.58
CA GLY A 495 -4.76 -3.26 -0.38
C GLY A 495 -4.13 -2.30 0.63
N SER A 496 -3.93 -2.80 1.84
CA SER A 496 -3.31 -2.05 2.93
C SER A 496 -2.29 -2.91 3.65
N VAL A 497 -1.14 -2.30 3.97
CA VAL A 497 -0.08 -2.92 4.78
C VAL A 497 0.06 -2.09 6.06
N ALA A 498 -0.47 -2.63 7.16
CA ALA A 498 -0.35 -2.04 8.49
C ALA A 498 0.87 -2.63 9.20
N VAL A 499 1.87 -1.79 9.43
CA VAL A 499 3.15 -2.17 10.06
C VAL A 499 3.13 -1.98 11.58
N GLY A 500 2.23 -1.13 12.08
CA GLY A 500 2.10 -0.81 13.50
C GLY A 500 0.67 -0.87 14.02
N SER A 501 0.52 -0.76 15.34
CA SER A 501 -0.78 -0.80 16.01
C SER A 501 -0.97 0.41 16.94
N ALA A 502 -2.00 1.22 16.64
CA ALA A 502 -2.41 2.33 17.51
C ALA A 502 -2.87 1.83 18.89
N THR A 503 -3.57 0.69 18.93
CA THR A 503 -4.02 0.06 20.18
C THR A 503 -2.81 -0.27 21.06
N ARG A 504 -1.77 -0.88 20.49
CA ARG A 504 -0.58 -1.22 21.28
C ARG A 504 0.20 0.01 21.74
N LEU A 505 0.26 1.05 20.92
CA LEU A 505 0.84 2.33 21.30
C LEU A 505 0.13 2.90 22.54
N VAL A 506 -1.21 2.92 22.55
CA VAL A 506 -1.99 3.38 23.70
C VAL A 506 -1.75 2.47 24.92
N THR A 507 -1.67 1.14 24.74
CA THR A 507 -1.35 0.25 25.86
C THR A 507 0.07 0.44 26.40
N SER A 508 1.06 0.76 25.56
CA SER A 508 2.41 1.11 26.00
C SER A 508 2.39 2.36 26.86
N LEU A 509 1.69 3.42 26.42
CA LEU A 509 1.54 4.65 27.21
C LEU A 509 0.80 4.39 28.52
N GLY A 510 -0.29 3.62 28.47
CA GLY A 510 -1.05 3.19 29.63
C GLY A 510 -0.22 2.40 30.63
N LEU A 511 0.66 1.50 30.16
CA LEU A 511 1.58 0.73 31.00
C LEU A 511 2.53 1.64 31.78
N VAL A 512 3.10 2.66 31.12
CA VAL A 512 4.00 3.63 31.80
C VAL A 512 3.26 4.38 32.91
N VAL A 513 2.06 4.88 32.62
CA VAL A 513 1.25 5.62 33.59
C VAL A 513 0.81 4.71 34.74
N ALA A 514 0.35 3.50 34.43
CA ALA A 514 -0.10 2.52 35.42
C ALA A 514 1.04 2.09 36.35
N CYS A 515 2.21 1.72 35.83
CA CYS A 515 3.36 1.35 36.65
C CYS A 515 3.83 2.52 37.53
N SER A 516 3.81 3.75 37.02
CA SER A 516 4.17 4.94 37.80
C SER A 516 3.17 5.19 38.94
N GLY A 517 1.87 5.14 38.64
CA GLY A 517 0.80 5.33 39.61
C GLY A 517 0.72 4.23 40.68
N LEU A 518 0.84 2.96 40.29
CA LEU A 518 0.81 1.81 41.20
C LEU A 518 1.94 1.86 42.22
N VAL A 519 3.17 2.14 41.77
CA VAL A 519 4.31 2.21 42.68
C VAL A 519 4.22 3.45 43.57
N TYR A 520 3.74 4.58 43.06
CA TYR A 520 3.46 5.76 43.87
C TYR A 520 2.42 5.45 44.97
N ALA A 521 1.28 4.88 44.61
CA ALA A 521 0.22 4.51 45.57
C ALA A 521 0.73 3.51 46.61
N ALA A 522 1.46 2.47 46.19
CA ALA A 522 2.05 1.50 47.11
C ALA A 522 3.04 2.16 48.09
N VAL A 523 3.86 3.11 47.61
CA VAL A 523 4.77 3.86 48.50
C VAL A 523 3.99 4.73 49.47
N CYS A 524 2.93 5.44 49.03
CA CYS A 524 2.09 6.26 49.91
C CYS A 524 1.38 5.44 50.99
N LEU A 525 0.95 4.21 50.68
CA LEU A 525 0.26 3.33 51.61
C LEU A 525 1.22 2.63 52.59
N CYS A 526 2.43 2.25 52.14
CA CYS A 526 3.34 1.42 52.92
C CYS A 526 4.45 2.21 53.63
N SER A 527 4.70 3.47 53.27
CA SER A 527 5.82 4.25 53.79
C SER A 527 5.32 5.38 54.68
N HIS A 528 5.94 5.56 55.84
CA HIS A 528 5.76 6.76 56.64
C HIS A 528 6.24 7.97 55.83
N ALA A 529 5.53 9.10 55.95
CA ALA A 529 5.86 10.32 55.24
C ALA A 529 7.34 10.68 55.46
N PRO A 530 8.19 10.64 54.41
CA PRO A 530 9.60 10.92 54.58
C PRO A 530 9.81 12.35 55.08
N PRO A 531 10.78 12.59 55.97
CA PRO A 531 11.01 13.93 56.51
C PRO A 531 11.36 14.89 55.37
N PRO A 532 10.83 16.13 55.39
CA PRO A 532 11.15 17.10 54.37
C PRO A 532 12.64 17.49 54.44
N CYS A 533 13.36 17.23 53.35
CA CYS A 533 14.67 17.83 53.15
C CYS A 533 14.44 19.22 52.58
N TYR A 534 14.75 20.26 53.36
CA TYR A 534 14.65 21.66 52.94
C TYR A 534 16.03 22.16 52.54
N VAL A 535 16.37 22.03 51.27
CA VAL A 535 17.55 22.68 50.71
C VAL A 535 17.09 24.01 50.11
N ARG A 536 17.44 25.12 50.75
CA ARG A 536 17.19 26.46 50.19
C ARG A 536 18.25 26.73 49.13
N SER A 537 18.00 26.27 47.91
CA SER A 537 18.84 26.55 46.76
C SER A 537 18.05 26.55 45.44
N PRO A 538 18.09 27.63 44.63
CA PRO A 538 17.51 27.66 43.30
C PRO A 538 18.37 26.93 42.25
N LEU A 539 19.54 26.40 42.64
CA LEU A 539 20.52 25.80 41.73
C LEU A 539 20.11 24.42 41.19
N LEU A 540 19.22 23.73 41.91
CA LEU A 540 18.77 22.38 41.58
C LEU A 540 17.40 22.43 40.91
N ASN A 541 17.25 21.71 39.79
CA ASN A 541 15.91 21.45 39.25
C ASN A 541 15.18 20.43 40.14
N ALA A 542 13.87 20.26 39.91
CA ALA A 542 13.02 19.41 40.74
C ALA A 542 13.54 17.96 40.81
N GLN A 543 13.97 17.39 39.68
CA GLN A 543 14.55 16.06 39.67
C GLN A 543 15.86 15.96 40.46
N SER A 544 16.82 16.87 40.28
CA SER A 544 18.06 16.88 41.06
C SER A 544 17.77 17.03 42.56
N TYR A 545 16.80 17.88 42.92
CA TYR A 545 16.41 18.13 44.31
C TYR A 545 15.93 16.86 45.01
N TYR A 546 15.05 16.08 44.38
CA TYR A 546 14.49 14.87 45.01
C TYR A 546 15.31 13.60 44.78
N MET A 547 16.17 13.53 43.74
CA MET A 547 16.92 12.31 43.40
C MET A 547 18.34 12.29 43.96
N LEU A 548 19.00 13.44 44.11
CA LEU A 548 20.37 13.49 44.62
C LEU A 548 20.40 13.20 46.11
N ARG A 549 21.32 12.34 46.54
CA ARG A 549 21.54 12.05 47.94
C ARG A 549 22.48 13.09 48.54
N LEU A 550 21.91 14.00 49.34
CA LEU A 550 22.63 15.08 50.01
C LEU A 550 22.88 14.81 51.51
N GLN A 551 22.27 13.76 52.08
CA GLN A 551 22.26 13.50 53.53
C GLN A 551 23.66 13.30 54.12
N GLY A 552 24.57 12.62 53.40
CA GLY A 552 25.96 12.41 53.83
C GLY A 552 26.88 13.62 53.62
N TRP A 553 26.39 14.65 52.93
CA TRP A 553 27.11 15.85 52.51
C TRP A 553 26.59 17.10 53.23
N ARG A 554 26.28 16.98 54.52
CA ARG A 554 25.82 18.08 55.37
C ARG A 554 26.86 18.38 56.44
N VAL A 555 27.22 19.65 56.60
CA VAL A 555 28.02 20.15 57.72
C VAL A 555 27.28 21.31 58.36
N GLY A 556 26.89 21.15 59.64
CA GLY A 556 25.99 22.08 60.31
C GLY A 556 24.64 22.16 59.58
N ASP A 557 24.22 23.38 59.22
CA ASP A 557 22.98 23.62 58.47
C ASP A 557 23.17 23.76 56.95
N VAL A 558 24.40 23.63 56.44
CA VAL A 558 24.70 23.77 55.01
C VAL A 558 24.81 22.40 54.33
N HIS A 559 24.12 22.23 53.20
CA HIS A 559 24.25 21.06 52.34
C HIS A 559 25.29 21.34 51.26
N TYR A 560 26.12 20.36 50.95
CA TYR A 560 27.16 20.43 49.94
C TYR A 560 26.84 19.46 48.81
N LEU A 561 27.24 19.83 47.60
CA LEU A 561 27.11 19.01 46.40
C LEU A 561 28.49 18.77 45.81
N ASP A 562 28.89 17.51 45.67
CA ASP A 562 30.16 17.17 45.04
C ASP A 562 30.19 17.67 43.57
N LYS A 563 31.36 18.10 43.10
CA LYS A 563 31.51 18.70 41.75
C LYS A 563 31.08 17.76 40.63
N THR A 564 31.15 16.44 40.81
CA THR A 564 30.69 15.47 39.82
C THR A 564 29.15 15.41 39.75
N SER A 565 28.47 15.33 40.89
CA SER A 565 27.01 15.45 40.98
C SER A 565 26.53 16.86 40.59
N ALA A 566 27.35 17.89 40.76
CA ALA A 566 27.07 19.24 40.27
C ALA A 566 27.00 19.28 38.74
N ILE A 567 27.94 18.64 38.03
CA ILE A 567 27.88 18.49 36.55
C ILE A 567 26.59 17.76 36.14
N MET A 568 26.20 16.70 36.86
CA MET A 568 24.92 16.02 36.61
C MET A 568 23.73 16.97 36.73
N ALA A 569 23.71 17.79 37.78
CA ALA A 569 22.72 18.82 38.02
C ALA A 569 22.86 20.06 37.12
N GLY A 570 23.79 20.06 36.15
CA GLY A 570 23.98 21.16 35.19
C GLY A 570 24.75 22.36 35.73
N LEU A 571 25.54 22.16 36.78
CA LEU A 571 26.37 23.18 37.41
C LEU A 571 27.84 22.90 37.08
N LEU A 572 28.44 23.73 36.24
CA LEU A 572 29.86 23.67 35.89
C LEU A 572 30.66 24.57 36.83
N CYS A 573 31.55 23.97 37.62
CA CYS A 573 32.26 24.66 38.69
C CYS A 573 33.75 24.79 38.35
N VAL A 574 34.27 26.03 38.33
CA VAL A 574 35.69 26.31 38.12
C VAL A 574 36.21 27.19 39.25
N SER A 575 37.34 26.79 39.84
CA SER A 575 38.04 27.58 40.85
C SER A 575 39.02 28.52 40.15
N TRP A 576 38.82 29.84 40.28
CA TRP A 576 39.65 30.87 39.66
C TRP A 576 39.97 31.97 40.68
N GLN A 577 41.26 32.31 40.84
CA GLN A 577 41.74 33.41 41.72
C GLN A 577 41.12 33.42 43.14
N GLY A 578 41.03 32.27 43.80
CA GLY A 578 40.49 32.19 45.17
C GLY A 578 38.96 32.24 45.27
N ARG A 579 38.24 32.21 44.15
CA ARG A 579 36.77 32.19 44.05
C ARG A 579 36.31 30.95 43.29
N THR A 580 35.10 30.46 43.57
CA THR A 580 34.47 29.38 42.79
C THR A 580 33.35 29.96 41.93
N LEU A 581 33.55 29.90 40.61
CA LEU A 581 32.57 30.28 39.60
C LEU A 581 31.71 29.06 39.28
N VAL A 582 30.40 29.20 39.45
CA VAL A 582 29.39 28.18 39.16
C VAL A 582 28.55 28.65 37.98
N PHE A 583 28.74 28.03 36.83
CA PHE A 583 27.89 28.25 35.66
C PHE A 583 26.73 27.26 35.67
N ASP A 584 25.51 27.77 35.78
CA ASP A 584 24.29 26.99 35.69
C ASP A 584 23.78 26.97 34.24
N ILE A 585 23.90 25.81 33.59
CA ILE A 585 23.48 25.62 32.20
C ILE A 585 21.96 25.76 32.01
N LYS A 586 21.18 25.54 33.08
CA LYS A 586 19.71 25.60 33.02
C LYS A 586 19.24 27.05 32.92
N SER A 587 19.86 27.95 33.66
CA SER A 587 19.51 29.37 33.72
C SER A 587 20.43 30.25 32.86
N TRP A 588 21.53 29.70 32.32
CA TRP A 588 22.60 30.42 31.64
C TRP A 588 23.18 31.56 32.48
N ARG A 589 23.35 31.32 33.78
CA ARG A 589 23.89 32.31 34.73
C ARG A 589 25.19 31.82 35.36
N ILE A 590 26.07 32.77 35.66
CA ILE A 590 27.29 32.53 36.44
C ILE A 590 27.07 33.09 37.84
N LEU A 591 27.33 32.26 38.85
CA LEU A 591 27.29 32.61 40.26
C LEU A 591 28.69 32.52 40.82
N GLU A 592 29.04 33.48 41.67
CA GLU A 592 30.33 33.50 42.35
C GLU A 592 30.13 33.11 43.82
N THR A 593 30.91 32.15 44.29
CA THR A 593 30.90 31.70 45.68
C THR A 593 32.32 31.74 46.26
N PRO A 594 32.50 32.19 47.52
CA PRO A 594 33.80 32.18 48.16
C PRO A 594 34.28 30.74 48.39
N ILE A 595 35.57 30.48 48.25
CA ILE A 595 36.16 29.17 48.58
C ILE A 595 36.16 29.02 50.10
N ALA A 596 35.32 28.13 50.62
CA ALA A 596 35.31 27.80 52.04
C ALA A 596 36.48 26.85 52.36
N ALA A 597 37.34 27.23 53.30
CA ALA A 597 38.37 26.35 53.83
C ALA A 597 37.73 25.32 54.76
N HIS A 598 37.79 24.04 54.40
CA HIS A 598 37.27 22.93 55.20
C HIS A 598 38.39 21.99 55.61
N ALA A 599 38.31 21.46 56.84
CA ALA A 599 39.26 20.48 57.36
C ALA A 599 39.05 19.05 56.80
N ASP A 600 37.96 18.85 56.05
CA ASP A 600 37.58 17.56 55.48
C ASP A 600 37.83 17.58 53.95
N ASP A 601 38.77 16.76 53.50
CA ASP A 601 39.24 16.72 52.10
C ASP A 601 38.10 16.50 51.09
N ARG A 602 37.02 15.82 51.48
CA ARG A 602 35.87 15.60 50.58
C ARG A 602 35.13 16.90 50.23
N LEU A 603 35.10 17.87 51.16
CA LEU A 603 34.36 19.12 50.99
C LEU A 603 35.12 20.15 50.15
N VAL A 604 36.44 19.99 50.01
CA VAL A 604 37.28 20.78 49.08
C VAL A 604 36.83 20.57 47.63
N HIS A 605 36.20 19.43 47.35
CA HIS A 605 35.67 19.05 46.05
C HIS A 605 34.15 19.22 45.93
N ALA A 606 33.51 19.92 46.87
CA ALA A 606 32.08 20.20 46.85
C ALA A 606 31.79 21.70 46.78
N ILE A 607 30.61 22.03 46.27
CA ILE A 607 30.05 23.38 46.32
C ILE A 607 28.98 23.46 47.41
N PRO A 608 28.95 24.54 48.20
CA PRO A 608 27.92 24.69 49.20
C PRO A 608 26.62 25.16 48.53
N LEU A 609 25.51 24.49 48.83
CA LEU A 609 24.16 24.86 48.41
C LEU A 609 23.59 25.92 49.37
N ILE A 610 24.28 27.07 49.43
CA ILE A 610 23.82 28.25 50.16
C ILE A 610 23.24 29.17 49.12
N HIS A 611 21.93 29.41 49.17
CA HIS A 611 21.22 30.65 48.82
C HIS A 611 19.73 30.36 48.65
#